data_AF-A0A3N5D8D3-F1
#
_entry.id   AF-A0A3N5D8D3-F1
#
_cell.length_a   1.000
_cell.length_b   1.000
_cell.length_c   1.000
_cell.angle_alpha   90.00
_cell.angle_beta   90.00
_cell.angle_gamma   90.00
#
_symmetry.space_group_name_H-M   'P 1'
#
loop_
_entity.id
_entity.type
_entity.pdbx_description
1 polymer ?
#
loop_
_entity_poly.entity_id
_entity_poly.type
_entity_poly.pdbx_seq_one_letter_code
_entity_poly.pdbx_strand_id
1 'polypeptide(L)'
;MFLSNMGAIEERLKKAAQEKEKIKLENLESKIESRANNLHNLIVQLLQDLEEEKKRVKSADISTIKEQIRAYEKLSGNIDMKFREAYEEFILHFINKIRAGLDETLKKAIQTAKVGAREEEEEEHYIERVKQGGLGGWARFFGSVVGEKDWGYNEVLCTRATIKAGAVLDYLTEMHERCESALNDSANSFKVVFKKELYAKVFKQLREIISDDLIDEVAFQKSVMAVLNPIEFKEFDYTDKLPGEIRGKTGNLKGDEANAFIQSVENHVRNFEAEAKKDVKGYIQGLRETLERQNFASDTLQKLEENMQNLHNQVQNKEQSIAQLDAKIQALKEI
;
A
#
# COMPACT_ATOMS: atom_id res chain seq x y z
N MET A 1 -38.60 -26.92 -32.67
CA MET A 1 -37.12 -26.80 -32.65
C MET A 1 -36.57 -25.99 -31.46
N PHE A 2 -37.30 -25.80 -30.36
CA PHE A 2 -36.81 -25.02 -29.20
C PHE A 2 -36.21 -25.85 -28.04
N LEU A 3 -36.28 -27.19 -28.09
CA LEU A 3 -35.80 -28.07 -27.00
C LEU A 3 -34.33 -28.50 -27.15
N SER A 4 -33.75 -28.41 -28.35
CA SER A 4 -32.42 -28.96 -28.65
C SER A 4 -31.24 -28.14 -28.08
N ASN A 5 -31.45 -26.88 -27.69
CA ASN A 5 -30.40 -26.04 -27.08
C ASN A 5 -30.46 -26.01 -25.55
N MET A 6 -31.54 -26.49 -24.92
CA MET A 6 -31.71 -26.39 -23.47
C MET A 6 -30.78 -27.35 -22.73
N GLY A 7 -30.63 -28.59 -23.23
CA GLY A 7 -29.68 -29.56 -22.69
C GLY A 7 -28.21 -29.13 -22.85
N ALA A 8 -27.87 -28.49 -23.97
CA ALA A 8 -26.52 -27.96 -24.19
C ALA A 8 -26.19 -26.76 -23.27
N ILE A 9 -27.19 -25.93 -22.96
CA ILE A 9 -27.05 -24.81 -22.00
C ILE A 9 -26.92 -25.36 -20.57
N GLU A 10 -27.73 -26.35 -20.19
CA GLU A 10 -27.68 -27.00 -18.88
C GLU A 10 -26.33 -27.71 -18.64
N GLU A 11 -25.79 -28.38 -19.66
CA GLU A 11 -24.47 -29.03 -19.59
C GLU A 11 -23.33 -28.01 -19.43
N ARG A 12 -23.42 -26.86 -20.11
CA ARG A 12 -22.44 -25.76 -19.97
C ARG A 12 -22.52 -25.09 -18.59
N LEU A 13 -23.73 -24.87 -18.07
CA LEU A 13 -23.91 -24.34 -16.70
C LEU A 13 -23.35 -25.29 -15.65
N LYS A 14 -23.52 -26.61 -15.84
CA LYS A 14 -22.97 -27.63 -14.95
C LYS A 14 -21.43 -27.65 -14.97
N LYS A 15 -20.82 -27.53 -16.16
CA LYS A 15 -19.35 -27.41 -16.30
C LYS A 15 -18.82 -26.11 -15.66
N ALA A 16 -19.49 -24.98 -15.87
CA ALA A 16 -19.10 -23.71 -15.26
C ALA A 16 -19.20 -23.73 -13.72
N ALA A 17 -20.20 -24.42 -13.16
CA ALA A 17 -20.31 -24.62 -11.72
C ALA A 17 -19.16 -25.48 -11.16
N GLN A 18 -18.79 -26.56 -11.85
CA GLN A 18 -17.67 -27.43 -11.48
C GLN A 18 -16.32 -26.72 -11.58
N GLU A 19 -16.08 -25.95 -12.65
CA GLU A 19 -14.88 -25.12 -12.80
C GLU A 19 -14.82 -24.03 -11.72
N LYS A 20 -15.94 -23.39 -11.39
CA LYS A 20 -16.00 -22.42 -10.29
C LYS A 20 -15.68 -23.05 -8.94
N GLU A 21 -16.17 -24.26 -8.66
CA GLU A 21 -15.80 -24.99 -7.44
C GLU A 21 -14.32 -25.37 -7.44
N LYS A 22 -13.78 -25.82 -8.58
CA LYS A 22 -12.36 -26.15 -8.72
C LYS A 22 -11.46 -24.93 -8.51
N ILE A 23 -11.76 -23.80 -9.15
CA ILE A 23 -11.06 -22.52 -8.96
C ILE A 23 -11.15 -22.06 -7.51
N LYS A 24 -12.31 -22.25 -6.86
CA LYS A 24 -12.47 -21.90 -5.44
C LYS A 24 -11.61 -22.79 -4.53
N LEU A 25 -11.48 -24.08 -4.84
CA LEU A 25 -10.60 -25.02 -4.13
C LEU A 25 -9.12 -24.69 -4.35
N GLU A 26 -8.69 -24.46 -5.59
CA GLU A 26 -7.33 -24.05 -5.93
C GLU A 26 -6.95 -22.71 -5.25
N ASN A 27 -7.90 -21.76 -5.17
CA ASN A 27 -7.73 -20.52 -4.41
C ASN A 27 -7.64 -20.74 -2.90
N LEU A 28 -8.34 -21.74 -2.35
CA LEU A 28 -8.25 -22.10 -0.94
C LEU A 28 -6.91 -22.76 -0.63
N GLU A 29 -6.46 -23.68 -1.48
CA GLU A 29 -5.16 -24.35 -1.36
C GLU A 29 -4.01 -23.33 -1.43
N SER A 30 -4.00 -22.44 -2.42
CA SER A 30 -2.99 -21.37 -2.52
C SER A 30 -3.03 -20.39 -1.34
N LYS A 31 -4.21 -20.09 -0.79
CA LYS A 31 -4.34 -19.31 0.46
C LYS A 31 -3.83 -20.06 1.70
N ILE A 32 -4.01 -21.38 1.77
CA ILE A 32 -3.47 -22.20 2.86
C ILE A 32 -1.96 -22.30 2.73
N GLU A 33 -1.44 -22.52 1.53
CA GLU A 33 -0.01 -22.60 1.23
C GLU A 33 0.70 -21.27 1.54
N SER A 34 0.17 -20.13 1.09
CA SER A 34 0.74 -18.82 1.42
C SER A 34 0.72 -18.56 2.93
N ARG A 35 -0.34 -18.93 3.65
CA ARG A 35 -0.38 -18.84 5.12
C ARG A 35 0.65 -19.75 5.79
N ALA A 36 0.81 -20.97 5.31
CA ALA A 36 1.81 -21.91 5.83
C ALA A 36 3.23 -21.40 5.59
N ASN A 37 3.52 -20.87 4.40
CA ASN A 37 4.81 -20.26 4.07
C ASN A 37 5.10 -19.03 4.95
N ASN A 38 4.10 -18.16 5.18
CA ASN A 38 4.24 -17.02 6.08
C ASN A 38 4.52 -17.44 7.52
N LEU A 39 3.81 -18.46 8.02
CA LEU A 39 4.05 -19.01 9.36
C LEU A 39 5.44 -19.65 9.46
N HIS A 40 5.85 -20.41 8.45
CA HIS A 40 7.18 -21.01 8.38
C HIS A 40 8.28 -19.94 8.42
N ASN A 41 8.14 -18.88 7.61
CA ASN A 41 9.07 -17.75 7.63
C ASN A 41 9.15 -17.07 9.01
N LEU A 42 8.01 -16.92 9.70
CA LEU A 42 7.98 -16.38 11.05
C LEU A 42 8.70 -17.30 12.05
N ILE A 43 8.49 -18.61 11.99
CA ILE A 43 9.16 -19.59 12.85
C ILE A 43 10.67 -19.56 12.62
N VAL A 44 11.12 -19.55 11.36
CA VAL A 44 12.54 -19.47 11.01
C VAL A 44 13.18 -18.20 11.57
N GLN A 45 12.52 -17.05 11.47
CA GLN A 45 13.01 -15.79 12.03
C GLN A 45 13.11 -15.86 13.56
N LEU A 46 12.07 -16.35 14.25
CA LEU A 46 12.08 -16.50 15.71
C LEU A 46 13.19 -17.43 16.20
N LEU A 47 13.46 -18.52 15.48
CA LEU A 47 14.56 -19.43 15.80
C LEU A 47 15.92 -18.73 15.68
N GLN A 48 16.12 -17.92 14.64
CA GLN A 48 17.34 -17.13 14.46
C GLN A 48 17.52 -16.13 15.61
N ASP A 49 16.49 -15.35 15.92
CA ASP A 49 16.52 -14.35 16.98
C ASP A 49 16.85 -14.96 18.35
N LEU A 50 16.31 -16.15 18.66
CA LEU A 50 16.59 -16.87 19.91
C LEU A 50 18.02 -17.41 19.98
N GLU A 51 18.54 -17.96 18.88
CA GLU A 51 19.93 -18.44 18.81
C GLU A 51 20.93 -17.28 18.93
N GLU A 52 20.62 -16.13 18.33
CA GLU A 52 21.41 -14.90 18.48
C GLU A 52 21.39 -14.38 19.91
N GLU A 53 20.22 -14.32 20.55
CA GLU A 53 20.12 -13.90 21.95
C GLU A 53 20.88 -14.86 22.88
N LYS A 54 20.82 -16.17 22.62
CA LYS A 54 21.60 -17.16 23.35
C LYS A 54 23.10 -16.93 23.22
N LYS A 55 23.59 -16.65 22.01
CA LYS A 55 25.02 -16.31 21.78
C LYS A 55 25.41 -15.02 22.50
N ARG A 56 24.53 -14.03 22.49
CA ARG A 56 24.71 -12.74 23.19
C ARG A 56 24.81 -12.95 24.70
N VAL A 57 23.88 -13.68 25.33
CA VAL A 57 23.93 -14.00 26.77
C VAL A 57 25.20 -14.76 27.14
N LYS A 58 25.66 -15.70 26.29
CA LYS A 58 26.90 -16.45 26.53
C LYS A 58 28.13 -15.53 26.57
N SER A 59 28.25 -14.65 25.59
CA SER A 59 29.42 -13.80 25.36
C SER A 59 29.44 -12.50 26.17
N ALA A 60 28.28 -12.00 26.57
CA ALA A 60 28.18 -10.72 27.27
C ALA A 60 28.82 -10.74 28.66
N ASP A 61 29.40 -9.60 29.01
CA ASP A 61 30.07 -9.33 30.28
C ASP A 61 29.23 -8.40 31.16
N ILE A 62 29.07 -8.77 32.43
CA ILE A 62 28.20 -8.06 33.36
C ILE A 62 28.74 -6.67 33.73
N SER A 63 30.06 -6.48 33.71
CA SER A 63 30.66 -5.17 34.03
C SER A 63 30.41 -4.18 32.90
N THR A 64 30.58 -4.63 31.66
CA THR A 64 30.28 -3.86 30.44
C THR A 64 28.81 -3.44 30.42
N ILE A 65 27.87 -4.37 30.67
CA ILE A 65 26.43 -4.07 30.70
C ILE A 65 26.10 -2.99 31.74
N LYS A 66 26.71 -3.06 32.94
CA LYS A 66 26.49 -2.05 33.99
C LYS A 66 27.00 -0.68 33.59
N GLU A 67 28.12 -0.60 32.86
CA GLU A 67 28.65 0.66 32.35
C GLU A 67 27.74 1.25 31.27
N GLN A 68 27.23 0.42 30.35
CA GLN A 68 26.27 0.83 29.33
C GLN A 68 24.98 1.37 29.96
N ILE A 69 24.39 0.66 30.93
CA ILE A 69 23.19 1.13 31.67
C ILE A 69 23.44 2.51 32.29
N ARG A 70 24.56 2.69 33.02
CA ARG A 70 24.91 3.98 33.63
C ARG A 70 25.11 5.09 32.59
N ALA A 71 25.67 4.78 31.43
CA ALA A 71 25.85 5.74 30.35
C ALA A 71 24.49 6.23 29.83
N TYR A 72 23.55 5.31 29.58
CA TYR A 72 22.19 5.64 29.16
C TYR A 72 21.45 6.47 30.21
N GLU A 73 21.47 6.06 31.48
CA GLU A 73 20.82 6.80 32.58
C GLU A 73 21.38 8.23 32.71
N LYS A 74 22.71 8.37 32.72
CA LYS A 74 23.40 9.66 32.90
C LYS A 74 23.16 10.62 31.74
N LEU A 75 23.07 10.09 30.51
CA LEU A 75 22.94 10.90 29.30
C LEU A 75 21.50 10.93 28.75
N SER A 76 20.55 10.30 29.45
CA SER A 76 19.14 10.17 29.09
C SER A 76 18.51 11.49 28.63
N GLY A 77 18.70 12.58 29.38
CA GLY A 77 18.16 13.90 29.00
C GLY A 77 18.72 14.45 27.68
N ASN A 78 20.00 14.20 27.38
CA ASN A 78 20.60 14.61 26.11
C ASN A 78 20.13 13.73 24.95
N ILE A 79 20.01 12.41 25.20
CA ILE A 79 19.48 11.46 24.22
C ILE A 79 18.03 11.79 23.89
N ASP A 80 17.17 12.03 24.89
CA ASP A 80 15.76 12.36 24.70
C ASP A 80 15.61 13.60 23.82
N MET A 81 16.34 14.67 24.16
CA MET A 81 16.35 15.92 23.41
C MET A 81 16.77 15.70 21.96
N LYS A 82 17.91 15.01 21.73
CA LYS A 82 18.43 14.78 20.36
C LYS A 82 17.58 13.83 19.54
N PHE A 83 16.98 12.82 20.16
CA PHE A 83 16.05 11.94 19.48
C PHE A 83 14.78 12.66 19.09
N ARG A 84 14.24 13.52 19.97
CA ARG A 84 13.07 14.35 19.66
C ARG A 84 13.33 15.27 18.48
N GLU A 85 14.44 16.03 18.50
CA GLU A 85 14.85 16.91 17.40
C GLU A 85 14.96 16.14 16.08
N ALA A 86 15.68 15.02 16.08
CA ALA A 86 15.88 14.20 14.90
C ALA A 86 14.59 13.56 14.39
N TYR A 87 13.70 13.12 15.29
CA TYR A 87 12.43 12.49 14.96
C TYR A 87 11.45 13.49 14.36
N GLU A 88 11.29 14.68 14.95
CA GLU A 88 10.42 15.74 14.44
C GLU A 88 10.85 16.22 13.05
N GLU A 89 12.15 16.47 12.85
CA GLU A 89 12.73 16.82 11.55
C GLU A 89 12.45 15.73 10.52
N PHE A 90 12.67 14.47 10.91
CA PHE A 90 12.50 13.32 10.04
C PHE A 90 11.04 13.11 9.64
N ILE A 91 10.08 13.17 10.58
CA ILE A 91 8.65 13.04 10.29
C ILE A 91 8.22 14.10 9.28
N LEU A 92 8.62 15.37 9.48
CA LEU A 92 8.23 16.45 8.59
C LEU A 92 8.67 16.18 7.15
N HIS A 93 9.94 15.81 6.97
CA HIS A 93 10.49 15.50 5.65
C HIS A 93 9.82 14.25 5.04
N PHE A 94 9.65 13.20 5.86
CA PHE A 94 9.07 11.94 5.44
C PHE A 94 7.60 12.09 4.99
N ILE A 95 6.77 12.78 5.77
CA ILE A 95 5.36 13.04 5.42
C ILE A 95 5.25 13.79 4.09
N ASN A 96 6.14 14.77 3.86
CA ASN A 96 6.18 15.49 2.58
C ASN A 96 6.59 14.58 1.42
N LYS A 97 7.57 13.68 1.64
CA LYS A 97 8.01 12.67 0.65
C LYS A 97 6.88 11.69 0.33
N ILE A 98 6.13 11.19 1.32
CA ILE A 98 4.99 10.30 1.10
C ILE A 98 3.92 11.02 0.29
N ARG A 99 3.55 12.25 0.70
CA ARG A 99 2.52 13.03 0.00
C ARG A 99 2.87 13.18 -1.49
N ALA A 100 4.09 13.62 -1.78
CA ALA A 100 4.54 13.79 -3.16
C ALA A 100 4.52 12.47 -3.95
N GLY A 101 5.00 11.37 -3.35
CA GLY A 101 5.05 10.06 -4.01
C GLY A 101 3.66 9.48 -4.31
N LEU A 102 2.73 9.56 -3.35
CA LEU A 102 1.35 9.11 -3.55
C LEU A 102 0.61 9.98 -4.57
N ASP A 103 0.76 11.30 -4.52
CA ASP A 103 0.13 12.23 -5.48
C ASP A 103 0.63 12.00 -6.91
N GLU A 104 1.94 11.81 -7.10
CA GLU A 104 2.54 11.52 -8.40
C GLU A 104 2.06 10.17 -8.96
N THR A 105 2.02 9.15 -8.11
CA THR A 105 1.59 7.80 -8.46
C THR A 105 0.12 7.78 -8.89
N LEU A 106 -0.74 8.40 -8.09
CA LEU A 106 -2.16 8.56 -8.43
C LEU A 106 -2.35 9.29 -9.76
N LYS A 107 -1.61 10.38 -9.97
CA LYS A 107 -1.66 11.15 -11.22
C LYS A 107 -1.28 10.28 -12.42
N LYS A 108 -0.21 9.48 -12.34
CA LYS A 108 0.24 8.59 -13.43
C LYS A 108 -0.78 7.50 -13.75
N ALA A 109 -1.32 6.84 -12.73
CA ALA A 109 -2.30 5.76 -12.90
C ALA A 109 -3.58 6.29 -13.57
N ILE A 110 -4.11 7.42 -13.09
CA ILE A 110 -5.29 8.06 -13.68
C ILE A 110 -5.01 8.50 -15.13
N GLN A 111 -3.90 9.18 -15.41
CA GLN A 111 -3.60 9.64 -16.77
C GLN A 111 -3.52 8.47 -17.77
N THR A 112 -2.94 7.35 -17.36
CA THR A 112 -2.86 6.16 -18.22
C THR A 112 -4.23 5.62 -18.58
N ALA A 113 -5.15 5.53 -17.61
CA ALA A 113 -6.52 5.09 -17.86
C ALA A 113 -7.30 6.07 -18.74
N LYS A 114 -7.11 7.38 -18.53
CA LYS A 114 -7.74 8.43 -19.33
C LYS A 114 -7.36 8.34 -20.81
N VAL A 115 -6.10 8.03 -21.12
CA VAL A 115 -5.63 7.85 -22.50
C VAL A 115 -6.23 6.58 -23.12
N GLY A 116 -6.15 5.44 -22.44
CA GLY A 116 -6.67 4.17 -22.97
C GLY A 116 -8.18 4.20 -23.26
N ALA A 117 -8.98 4.74 -22.34
CA ALA A 117 -10.43 4.82 -22.54
C ALA A 117 -10.84 5.76 -23.70
N ARG A 118 -10.00 6.75 -24.03
CA ARG A 118 -10.23 7.69 -25.15
C ARG A 118 -10.02 7.02 -26.50
N GLU A 119 -9.08 6.07 -26.59
CA GLU A 119 -8.75 5.37 -27.84
C GLU A 119 -9.89 4.47 -28.35
N GLU A 120 -10.89 4.17 -27.51
CA GLU A 120 -12.05 3.34 -27.85
C GLU A 120 -13.25 4.13 -28.42
N GLU A 121 -13.16 5.46 -28.50
CA GLU A 121 -14.13 6.30 -29.18
C GLU A 121 -13.81 6.35 -30.68
N GLU A 122 -14.75 5.89 -31.52
CA GLU A 122 -14.63 5.90 -32.97
C GLU A 122 -15.74 6.76 -33.61
N GLU A 123 -15.41 7.42 -34.72
CA GLU A 123 -16.36 8.20 -35.52
C GLU A 123 -16.95 7.34 -36.65
N GLU A 124 -18.24 7.04 -36.61
CA GLU A 124 -18.95 6.44 -37.75
C GLU A 124 -19.59 7.55 -38.61
N HIS A 125 -19.28 7.56 -39.91
CA HIS A 125 -19.87 8.49 -40.88
C HIS A 125 -21.05 7.84 -41.62
N TYR A 126 -22.23 8.44 -41.56
CA TYR A 126 -23.39 8.04 -42.37
C TYR A 126 -24.21 9.25 -42.85
N ILE A 127 -25.10 9.04 -43.80
CA ILE A 127 -25.94 10.10 -44.38
C ILE A 127 -27.36 9.94 -43.83
N GLU A 128 -27.80 10.82 -42.92
CA GLU A 128 -29.18 10.86 -42.43
C GLU A 128 -29.57 12.28 -41.98
N ARG A 129 -30.86 12.63 -41.97
CA ARG A 129 -31.33 13.96 -41.52
C ARG A 129 -31.69 13.94 -40.04
N VAL A 130 -30.85 14.50 -39.18
CA VAL A 130 -31.15 14.66 -37.73
C VAL A 130 -30.45 15.89 -37.13
N LYS A 131 -30.96 16.36 -35.97
CA LYS A 131 -30.40 17.51 -35.22
C LYS A 131 -29.01 17.18 -34.68
N GLN A 132 -28.06 18.05 -35.01
CA GLN A 132 -26.64 17.99 -34.64
C GLN A 132 -26.46 18.10 -33.10
N GLY A 133 -26.18 16.99 -32.44
CA GLY A 133 -25.77 16.93 -31.02
C GLY A 133 -24.24 16.85 -30.92
N GLY A 134 -23.63 17.72 -30.11
CA GLY A 134 -22.22 18.08 -30.17
C GLY A 134 -21.23 16.94 -29.88
N LEU A 135 -20.37 16.68 -30.86
CA LEU A 135 -19.17 15.84 -30.80
C LEU A 135 -18.03 16.57 -30.10
N GLY A 136 -18.11 16.71 -28.78
CA GLY A 136 -17.11 17.45 -28.02
C GLY A 136 -16.90 17.02 -26.57
N GLY A 137 -17.37 15.84 -26.16
CA GLY A 137 -17.23 15.34 -24.77
C GLY A 137 -15.76 15.16 -24.38
N TRP A 138 -15.10 14.15 -24.97
CA TRP A 138 -13.72 13.80 -24.63
C TRP A 138 -12.70 14.88 -24.98
N ALA A 139 -12.91 15.61 -26.08
CA ALA A 139 -12.03 16.71 -26.51
C ALA A 139 -12.02 17.88 -25.50
N ARG A 140 -13.15 18.19 -24.86
CA ARG A 140 -13.26 19.21 -23.80
C ARG A 140 -12.75 18.72 -22.45
N PHE A 141 -12.79 17.43 -22.18
CA PHE A 141 -12.50 16.86 -20.86
C PHE A 141 -11.02 16.43 -20.67
N PHE A 142 -10.36 15.90 -21.71
CA PHE A 142 -9.01 15.32 -21.60
C PHE A 142 -7.87 16.21 -22.12
N GLY A 143 -8.16 17.45 -22.51
CA GLY A 143 -7.16 18.44 -22.89
C GLY A 143 -6.55 18.19 -24.27
N SER A 144 -7.28 18.58 -25.32
CA SER A 144 -6.70 18.86 -26.64
C SER A 144 -7.00 20.31 -27.02
N VAL A 145 -5.93 21.10 -27.27
CA VAL A 145 -6.02 22.41 -27.93
C VAL A 145 -6.10 22.15 -29.44
N VAL A 146 -7.29 21.86 -29.96
CA VAL A 146 -7.51 21.90 -31.41
C VAL A 146 -8.88 22.54 -31.70
N GLY A 147 -8.80 23.79 -32.15
CA GLY A 147 -9.71 24.51 -33.05
C GLY A 147 -11.21 24.28 -32.92
N GLU A 148 -11.88 25.16 -32.16
CA GLU A 148 -13.25 25.54 -32.52
C GLU A 148 -13.21 26.33 -33.84
N LYS A 149 -13.85 25.84 -34.91
CA LYS A 149 -14.53 26.69 -35.90
C LYS A 149 -15.40 25.96 -36.93
N ASP A 150 -16.42 26.74 -37.31
CA ASP A 150 -17.30 26.73 -38.47
C ASP A 150 -18.55 25.82 -38.48
N TRP A 151 -19.70 26.49 -38.25
CA TRP A 151 -21.06 25.97 -38.36
C TRP A 151 -21.68 26.50 -39.66
N GLY A 152 -21.99 25.62 -40.61
CA GLY A 152 -22.71 25.95 -41.83
C GLY A 152 -23.31 24.71 -42.47
N TYR A 153 -24.60 24.76 -42.82
CA TYR A 153 -25.38 23.66 -43.38
C TYR A 153 -25.07 23.40 -44.87
N ASN A 154 -24.84 22.14 -45.23
CA ASN A 154 -25.14 21.50 -46.53
C ASN A 154 -25.04 19.98 -46.35
N GLU A 155 -25.86 19.20 -47.07
CA GLU A 155 -26.00 17.72 -47.03
C GLU A 155 -24.97 17.00 -46.15
N VAL A 156 -25.28 16.85 -44.86
CA VAL A 156 -24.24 16.64 -43.85
C VAL A 156 -23.95 15.15 -43.72
N LEU A 157 -22.69 14.77 -43.97
CA LEU A 157 -22.08 13.57 -43.38
C LEU A 157 -22.33 13.62 -41.86
N CYS A 158 -23.31 12.87 -41.37
CA CYS A 158 -23.57 12.74 -39.95
C CYS A 158 -22.50 11.84 -39.35
N THR A 159 -21.63 12.43 -38.54
CA THR A 159 -20.73 11.69 -37.66
C THR A 159 -21.46 11.35 -36.37
N ARG A 160 -21.52 10.07 -35.99
CA ARG A 160 -22.09 9.61 -34.73
C ARG A 160 -21.00 8.94 -33.91
N ALA A 161 -20.86 9.36 -32.65
CA ALA A 161 -19.97 8.72 -31.70
C ALA A 161 -20.37 7.25 -31.53
N THR A 162 -19.40 6.36 -31.71
CA THR A 162 -19.50 4.95 -31.37
C THR A 162 -18.47 4.64 -30.30
N ILE A 163 -18.86 3.89 -29.27
CA ILE A 163 -17.96 3.54 -28.17
C ILE A 163 -18.16 2.08 -27.77
N LYS A 164 -17.04 1.37 -27.62
CA LYS A 164 -17.01 -0.02 -27.13
C LYS A 164 -17.11 -0.01 -25.62
N ALA A 165 -18.34 -0.08 -25.09
CA ALA A 165 -18.58 0.04 -23.64
C ALA A 165 -17.85 -1.02 -22.81
N GLY A 166 -17.66 -2.23 -23.36
CA GLY A 166 -16.90 -3.30 -22.72
C GLY A 166 -15.43 -2.94 -22.52
N ALA A 167 -14.76 -2.42 -23.56
CA ALA A 167 -13.36 -2.01 -23.47
C ALA A 167 -13.17 -0.85 -22.47
N VAL A 168 -14.09 0.12 -22.46
CA VAL A 168 -14.07 1.21 -21.48
C VAL A 168 -14.25 0.71 -20.05
N LEU A 169 -15.12 -0.28 -19.82
CA LEU A 169 -15.30 -0.91 -18.51
C LEU A 169 -14.01 -1.60 -18.04
N ASP A 170 -13.32 -2.29 -18.95
CA ASP A 170 -12.04 -2.94 -18.66
C ASP A 170 -10.98 -1.89 -18.26
N TYR A 171 -10.86 -0.78 -19.00
CA TYR A 171 -9.94 0.30 -18.65
C TYR A 171 -10.24 0.96 -17.30
N LEU A 172 -11.51 1.13 -16.94
CA LEU A 172 -11.88 1.71 -15.64
C LEU A 172 -11.64 0.73 -14.49
N THR A 173 -11.85 -0.57 -14.72
CA THR A 173 -11.53 -1.62 -13.75
C THR A 173 -10.02 -1.65 -13.52
N GLU A 174 -9.24 -1.67 -14.61
CA GLU A 174 -7.78 -1.60 -14.55
C GLU A 174 -7.27 -0.29 -13.92
N MET A 175 -7.97 0.83 -14.12
CA MET A 175 -7.66 2.09 -13.42
C MET A 175 -7.75 1.93 -11.91
N HIS A 176 -8.83 1.33 -11.39
CA HIS A 176 -9.00 1.12 -9.96
C HIS A 176 -7.90 0.22 -9.41
N GLU A 177 -7.64 -0.92 -10.05
CA GLU A 177 -6.61 -1.87 -9.64
C GLU A 177 -5.21 -1.26 -9.67
N ARG A 178 -4.86 -0.54 -10.75
CA ARG A 178 -3.56 0.14 -10.87
C ARG A 178 -3.40 1.25 -9.83
N CYS A 179 -4.44 2.04 -9.58
CA CYS A 179 -4.40 3.07 -8.54
C CYS A 179 -4.24 2.47 -7.14
N GLU A 180 -5.03 1.43 -6.82
CA GLU A 180 -4.96 0.72 -5.55
C GLU A 180 -3.58 0.11 -5.32
N SER A 181 -3.11 -0.71 -6.26
CA SER A 181 -1.80 -1.35 -6.19
C SER A 181 -0.70 -0.31 -6.04
N ALA A 182 -0.70 0.73 -6.87
CA ALA A 182 0.40 1.67 -6.86
C ALA A 182 0.43 2.54 -5.58
N LEU A 183 -0.74 2.89 -5.01
CA LEU A 183 -0.80 3.57 -3.71
C LEU A 183 -0.35 2.64 -2.56
N ASN A 184 -0.77 1.36 -2.58
CA ASN A 184 -0.39 0.36 -1.58
C ASN A 184 1.11 0.03 -1.65
N ASP A 185 1.66 -0.16 -2.85
CA ASP A 185 3.09 -0.39 -3.07
C ASP A 185 3.91 0.81 -2.58
N SER A 186 3.44 2.02 -2.87
CA SER A 186 4.08 3.24 -2.37
C SER A 186 4.02 3.31 -0.84
N ALA A 187 2.86 3.06 -0.21
CA ALA A 187 2.71 3.06 1.25
C ALA A 187 3.60 2.00 1.92
N ASN A 188 3.66 0.79 1.34
CA ASN A 188 4.52 -0.30 1.81
C ASN A 188 6.00 0.02 1.67
N SER A 189 6.42 0.60 0.55
CA SER A 189 7.78 1.08 0.35
C SER A 189 8.16 2.12 1.41
N PHE A 190 7.27 3.08 1.65
CA PHE A 190 7.47 4.09 2.68
C PHE A 190 7.56 3.50 4.08
N LYS A 191 6.76 2.48 4.44
CA LYS A 191 6.85 1.78 5.72
C LYS A 191 8.24 1.18 5.97
N VAL A 192 8.80 0.50 4.98
CA VAL A 192 10.13 -0.13 5.09
C VAL A 192 11.23 0.93 5.17
N VAL A 193 11.18 1.92 4.28
CA VAL A 193 12.17 3.00 4.21
C VAL A 193 12.14 3.86 5.47
N PHE A 194 10.95 4.16 6.02
CA PHE A 194 10.76 4.93 7.24
C PHE A 194 11.55 4.37 8.41
N LYS A 195 11.32 3.10 8.75
CA LYS A 195 11.96 2.45 9.90
C LYS A 195 13.48 2.44 9.76
N LYS A 196 13.97 2.17 8.55
CA LYS A 196 15.40 2.11 8.24
C LYS A 196 16.07 3.48 8.32
N GLU A 197 15.52 4.49 7.64
CA GLU A 197 16.08 5.84 7.61
C GLU A 197 16.00 6.51 8.98
N LEU A 198 14.89 6.33 9.71
CA LEU A 198 14.74 6.85 11.07
C LEU A 198 15.77 6.22 12.01
N TYR A 199 15.89 4.88 12.01
CA TYR A 199 16.90 4.18 12.81
C TYR A 199 18.30 4.73 12.56
N ALA A 200 18.70 4.87 11.29
CA ALA A 200 20.02 5.40 10.94
C ALA A 200 20.23 6.84 11.45
N LYS A 201 19.20 7.70 11.35
CA LYS A 201 19.24 9.08 11.84
C LYS A 201 19.40 9.13 13.36
N VAL A 202 18.60 8.39 14.11
CA VAL A 202 18.66 8.42 15.60
C VAL A 202 19.87 7.67 16.14
N PHE A 203 20.33 6.63 15.45
CA PHE A 203 21.57 5.93 15.81
C PHE A 203 22.79 6.84 15.67
N LYS A 204 22.82 7.65 14.61
CA LYS A 204 23.85 8.69 14.45
C LYS A 204 23.85 9.67 15.63
N GLN A 205 22.66 10.12 16.07
CA GLN A 205 22.54 10.98 17.24
C GLN A 205 23.04 10.29 18.52
N LEU A 206 22.75 9.00 18.69
CA LEU A 206 23.24 8.24 19.84
C LEU A 206 24.78 8.19 19.88
N ARG A 207 25.43 7.93 18.75
CA ARG A 207 26.91 7.91 18.62
C ARG A 207 27.56 9.27 18.85
N GLU A 208 26.84 10.36 18.63
CA GLU A 208 27.32 11.71 18.95
C GLU A 208 27.30 11.98 20.47
N ILE A 209 26.52 11.22 21.24
CA ILE A 209 26.32 11.42 22.68
C ILE A 209 27.10 10.40 23.52
N ILE A 210 27.11 9.15 23.08
CA ILE A 210 27.72 8.01 23.76
C ILE A 210 28.84 7.45 22.88
N SER A 211 29.97 7.07 23.50
CA SER A 211 31.06 6.38 22.82
C SER A 211 30.60 5.03 22.28
N ASP A 212 31.03 4.66 21.07
CA ASP A 212 30.65 3.40 20.41
C ASP A 212 30.85 2.16 21.29
N ASP A 213 31.89 2.13 22.13
CA ASP A 213 32.16 1.00 23.04
C ASP A 213 31.07 0.81 24.11
N LEU A 214 30.30 1.87 24.41
CA LEU A 214 29.21 1.88 25.38
C LEU A 214 27.83 1.77 24.73
N ILE A 215 27.77 1.57 23.41
CA ILE A 215 26.51 1.37 22.69
C ILE A 215 26.30 -0.12 22.46
N ASP A 216 25.21 -0.64 23.03
CA ASP A 216 24.67 -1.94 22.65
C ASP A 216 23.74 -1.76 21.45
N GLU A 217 24.28 -1.93 20.25
CA GLU A 217 23.55 -1.73 18.99
C GLU A 217 22.34 -2.67 18.86
N VAL A 218 22.44 -3.89 19.38
CA VAL A 218 21.34 -4.88 19.34
C VAL A 218 20.19 -4.45 20.25
N ALA A 219 20.48 -4.04 21.48
CA ALA A 219 19.48 -3.49 22.39
C ALA A 219 18.84 -2.24 21.79
N PHE A 220 19.65 -1.34 21.24
CA PHE A 220 19.17 -0.10 20.64
C PHE A 220 18.25 -0.35 19.46
N GLN A 221 18.64 -1.23 18.54
CA GLN A 221 17.82 -1.61 17.40
C GLN A 221 16.50 -2.24 17.85
N LYS A 222 16.52 -3.16 18.82
CA LYS A 222 15.30 -3.77 19.40
C LYS A 222 14.38 -2.71 19.99
N SER A 223 14.94 -1.71 20.68
CA SER A 223 14.16 -0.63 21.30
C SER A 223 13.48 0.27 20.27
N VAL A 224 14.23 0.74 19.26
CA VAL A 224 13.66 1.55 18.18
C VAL A 224 12.57 0.77 17.46
N MET A 225 12.82 -0.49 17.10
CA MET A 225 11.83 -1.30 16.40
C MET A 225 10.60 -1.61 17.26
N ALA A 226 10.74 -1.78 18.58
CA ALA A 226 9.61 -1.97 19.48
C ALA A 226 8.67 -0.75 19.50
N VAL A 227 9.21 0.46 19.39
CA VAL A 227 8.43 1.71 19.31
C VAL A 227 7.81 1.89 17.93
N LEU A 228 8.50 1.50 16.85
CA LEU A 228 8.02 1.72 15.49
C LEU A 228 7.10 0.61 14.93
N ASN A 229 7.19 -0.61 15.45
CA ASN A 229 6.40 -1.75 14.96
C ASN A 229 4.89 -1.62 15.14
N PRO A 230 4.36 -1.03 16.23
CA PRO A 230 2.94 -0.80 16.41
C PRO A 230 2.31 0.20 15.44
N ILE A 231 3.11 0.96 14.69
CA ILE A 231 2.60 1.96 13.74
C ILE A 231 1.94 1.22 12.56
N GLU A 232 0.63 1.36 12.47
CA GLU A 232 -0.17 0.81 11.37
C GLU A 232 -0.11 1.72 10.14
N PHE A 233 0.00 1.10 8.97
CA PHE A 233 -0.04 1.78 7.67
C PHE A 233 -1.34 1.37 6.99
N LYS A 234 -2.09 2.34 6.48
CA LYS A 234 -3.39 2.11 5.82
C LYS A 234 -3.17 1.40 4.48
N GLU A 235 -4.05 0.46 4.19
CA GLU A 235 -4.22 -0.11 2.85
C GLU A 235 -5.38 0.61 2.14
N PHE A 236 -5.16 0.96 0.88
CA PHE A 236 -6.17 1.51 -0.03
C PHE A 236 -6.98 0.36 -0.64
N ASP A 237 -8.29 0.57 -0.80
CA ASP A 237 -9.21 -0.39 -1.42
C ASP A 237 -10.22 0.36 -2.31
N TYR A 238 -10.18 0.05 -3.59
CA TYR A 238 -11.05 0.58 -4.64
C TYR A 238 -11.86 -0.51 -5.35
N THR A 239 -11.88 -1.72 -4.78
CA THR A 239 -12.79 -2.79 -5.20
C THR A 239 -14.23 -2.26 -5.09
N ASP A 240 -15.03 -2.42 -6.14
CA ASP A 240 -16.44 -1.99 -6.21
C ASP A 240 -16.72 -0.47 -6.29
N LYS A 241 -15.74 0.36 -6.66
CA LYS A 241 -15.99 1.81 -6.89
C LYS A 241 -16.68 2.14 -8.21
N LEU A 242 -16.91 1.15 -9.09
CA LEU A 242 -17.57 1.36 -10.39
C LEU A 242 -19.09 1.55 -10.24
N PRO A 243 -19.66 2.66 -10.76
CA PRO A 243 -21.08 2.93 -10.66
C PRO A 243 -21.90 2.01 -11.58
N GLY A 244 -23.13 1.70 -11.16
CA GLY A 244 -24.03 0.78 -11.88
C GLY A 244 -24.39 1.25 -13.28
N GLU A 245 -24.42 2.56 -13.49
CA GLU A 245 -24.65 3.23 -14.77
C GLU A 245 -23.59 2.91 -15.83
N ILE A 246 -22.37 2.59 -15.39
CA ILE A 246 -21.26 2.16 -16.26
C ILE A 246 -21.23 0.63 -16.34
N ARG A 247 -21.29 -0.04 -15.19
CA ARG A 247 -21.16 -1.51 -15.08
C ARG A 247 -22.23 -2.27 -15.88
N GLY A 248 -23.42 -1.68 -16.07
CA GLY A 248 -24.53 -2.29 -16.80
C GLY A 248 -24.48 -2.13 -18.33
N LYS A 249 -23.52 -1.38 -18.88
CA LYS A 249 -23.43 -1.09 -20.32
C LYS A 249 -22.48 -2.05 -21.03
N THR A 250 -22.92 -2.57 -22.18
CA THR A 250 -22.16 -3.54 -22.99
C THR A 250 -22.36 -3.30 -24.48
N GLY A 251 -21.47 -3.86 -25.30
CA GLY A 251 -21.54 -3.74 -26.76
C GLY A 251 -21.12 -2.37 -27.29
N ASN A 252 -21.44 -2.12 -28.56
CA ASN A 252 -21.13 -0.88 -29.25
C ASN A 252 -22.30 0.10 -29.07
N LEU A 253 -22.13 1.08 -28.20
CA LEU A 253 -23.12 2.14 -28.02
C LEU A 253 -22.95 3.15 -29.15
N LYS A 254 -24.05 3.76 -29.61
CA LYS A 254 -24.02 4.75 -30.68
C LYS A 254 -24.83 5.99 -30.30
N GLY A 255 -24.39 7.18 -30.71
CA GLY A 255 -25.18 8.44 -30.67
C GLY A 255 -25.56 8.84 -29.27
N ASP A 256 -26.83 9.14 -29.00
CA ASP A 256 -27.25 9.66 -27.70
C ASP A 256 -26.91 8.70 -26.54
N GLU A 257 -26.97 7.38 -26.76
CA GLU A 257 -26.56 6.40 -25.77
C GLU A 257 -25.05 6.38 -25.55
N ALA A 258 -24.25 6.54 -26.61
CA ALA A 258 -22.79 6.70 -26.50
C ALA A 258 -22.45 8.00 -25.76
N ASN A 259 -23.09 9.11 -26.12
CA ASN A 259 -22.88 10.41 -25.49
C ASN A 259 -23.20 10.38 -23.99
N ALA A 260 -24.30 9.75 -23.58
CA ALA A 260 -24.68 9.61 -22.18
C ALA A 260 -23.68 8.72 -21.42
N PHE A 261 -23.26 7.60 -22.00
CA PHE A 261 -22.26 6.71 -21.39
C PHE A 261 -20.91 7.41 -21.20
N ILE A 262 -20.45 8.15 -22.21
CA ILE A 262 -19.23 8.97 -22.15
C ILE A 262 -19.29 9.96 -20.99
N GLN A 263 -20.41 10.70 -20.85
CA GLN A 263 -20.58 11.63 -19.74
C GLN A 263 -20.55 10.95 -18.37
N SER A 264 -21.15 9.76 -18.25
CA SER A 264 -21.08 8.96 -17.02
C SER A 264 -19.64 8.55 -16.69
N VAL A 265 -18.88 8.10 -17.69
CA VAL A 265 -17.46 7.71 -17.55
C VAL A 265 -16.60 8.91 -17.13
N GLU A 266 -16.76 10.05 -17.80
CA GLU A 266 -16.06 11.29 -17.46
C GLU A 266 -16.34 11.74 -16.01
N ASN A 267 -17.61 11.76 -15.62
CA ASN A 267 -18.00 12.11 -14.26
C ASN A 267 -17.44 11.14 -13.23
N HIS A 268 -17.47 9.83 -13.51
CA HIS A 268 -16.87 8.81 -12.65
C HIS A 268 -15.38 9.03 -12.46
N VAL A 269 -14.62 9.17 -13.55
CA VAL A 269 -13.16 9.38 -13.48
C VAL A 269 -12.82 10.64 -12.69
N ARG A 270 -13.56 11.74 -12.86
CA ARG A 270 -13.36 12.97 -12.07
C ARG A 270 -13.64 12.75 -10.58
N ASN A 271 -14.75 12.09 -10.26
CA ASN A 271 -15.15 11.84 -8.88
C ASN A 271 -14.18 10.88 -8.18
N PHE A 272 -13.76 9.82 -8.87
CA PHE A 272 -12.74 8.89 -8.40
C PHE A 272 -11.41 9.60 -8.16
N GLU A 273 -10.95 10.47 -9.08
CA GLU A 273 -9.74 11.27 -8.88
C GLU A 273 -9.82 12.12 -7.60
N ALA A 274 -10.97 12.75 -7.35
CA ALA A 274 -11.19 13.56 -6.15
C ALA A 274 -11.25 12.69 -4.87
N GLU A 275 -11.89 11.52 -4.93
CA GLU A 275 -11.97 10.56 -3.83
C GLU A 275 -10.58 10.01 -3.48
N ALA A 276 -9.82 9.53 -4.46
CA ALA A 276 -8.48 9.01 -4.23
C ALA A 276 -7.52 10.08 -3.68
N LYS A 277 -7.59 11.33 -4.17
CA LYS A 277 -6.83 12.46 -3.59
C LYS A 277 -7.22 12.73 -2.14
N LYS A 278 -8.52 12.64 -1.82
CA LYS A 278 -9.02 12.80 -0.46
C LYS A 278 -8.53 11.67 0.45
N ASP A 279 -8.51 10.45 -0.04
CA ASP A 279 -7.99 9.29 0.70
C ASP A 279 -6.50 9.41 0.98
N VAL A 280 -5.70 9.80 -0.02
CA VAL A 280 -4.27 10.08 0.15
C VAL A 280 -4.08 11.16 1.20
N LYS A 281 -4.79 12.29 1.09
CA LYS A 281 -4.70 13.38 2.07
C LYS A 281 -5.08 12.92 3.48
N GLY A 282 -6.17 12.17 3.60
CA GLY A 282 -6.64 11.63 4.88
C GLY A 282 -5.64 10.66 5.50
N TYR A 283 -5.04 9.78 4.69
CA TYR A 283 -4.00 8.86 5.13
C TYR A 283 -2.76 9.60 5.64
N ILE A 284 -2.23 10.53 4.84
CA ILE A 284 -1.08 11.39 5.20
C ILE A 284 -1.33 12.12 6.51
N GLN A 285 -2.53 12.68 6.67
CA GLN A 285 -2.88 13.41 7.89
C GLN A 285 -3.00 12.48 9.10
N GLY A 286 -3.68 11.34 8.96
CA GLY A 286 -3.77 10.35 10.04
C GLY A 286 -2.41 9.81 10.46
N LEU A 287 -1.54 9.48 9.49
CA LEU A 287 -0.17 9.04 9.76
C LEU A 287 0.63 10.11 10.51
N ARG A 288 0.53 11.37 10.07
CA ARG A 288 1.18 12.50 10.74
C ARG A 288 0.72 12.63 12.19
N GLU A 289 -0.58 12.60 12.44
CA GLU A 289 -1.13 12.68 13.79
C GLU A 289 -0.69 11.51 14.68
N THR A 290 -0.62 10.29 14.13
CA THR A 290 -0.11 9.11 14.85
C THR A 290 1.37 9.29 15.22
N LEU A 291 2.19 9.75 14.28
CA LEU A 291 3.63 9.94 14.49
C LEU A 291 3.93 11.09 15.46
N GLU A 292 3.21 12.22 15.36
CA GLU A 292 3.39 13.39 16.23
C GLU A 292 2.90 13.14 17.68
N ARG A 293 1.90 12.28 17.87
CA ARG A 293 1.43 11.88 19.21
C ARG A 293 2.37 10.89 19.90
N GLN A 294 3.22 10.22 19.14
CA GLN A 294 4.12 9.21 19.69
C GLN A 294 5.22 9.88 20.52
N ASN A 295 5.46 9.38 21.73
CA ASN A 295 6.56 9.85 22.56
C ASN A 295 7.87 9.14 22.19
N PHE A 296 8.23 9.18 20.91
CA PHE A 296 9.27 8.32 20.32
C PHE A 296 10.58 8.33 21.11
N ALA A 297 11.06 9.50 21.51
CA ALA A 297 12.33 9.66 22.20
C ALA A 297 12.33 8.96 23.57
N SER A 298 11.36 9.30 24.41
CA SER A 298 11.28 8.72 25.76
C SER A 298 10.87 7.25 25.72
N ASP A 299 9.98 6.84 24.81
CA ASP A 299 9.58 5.44 24.65
C ASP A 299 10.77 4.59 24.19
N THR A 300 11.61 5.11 23.29
CA THR A 300 12.82 4.41 22.81
C THR A 300 13.83 4.26 23.95
N LEU A 301 14.03 5.32 24.74
CA LEU A 301 14.91 5.30 25.91
C LEU A 301 14.42 4.29 26.95
N GLN A 302 13.13 4.32 27.29
CA GLN A 302 12.53 3.36 28.21
C GLN A 302 12.73 1.92 27.73
N LYS A 303 12.48 1.66 26.44
CA LYS A 303 12.68 0.31 25.86
C LYS A 303 14.16 -0.10 25.88
N LEU A 304 15.08 0.83 25.70
CA LEU A 304 16.52 0.60 25.80
C LEU A 304 16.91 0.21 27.22
N GLU A 305 16.47 0.98 28.22
CA GLU A 305 16.72 0.67 29.63
C GLU A 305 16.14 -0.71 30.02
N GLU A 306 14.89 -1.01 29.61
CA GLU A 306 14.27 -2.32 29.82
C GLU A 306 15.08 -3.46 29.17
N ASN A 307 15.50 -3.29 27.92
CA ASN A 307 16.29 -4.29 27.20
C ASN A 307 17.67 -4.53 27.85
N MET A 308 18.34 -3.46 28.29
CA MET A 308 19.62 -3.57 28.97
C MET A 308 19.49 -4.23 30.34
N GLN A 309 18.45 -3.89 31.10
CA GLN A 309 18.19 -4.51 32.39
C GLN A 309 17.82 -6.00 32.25
N ASN A 310 17.08 -6.36 31.20
CA ASN A 310 16.79 -7.75 30.87
C ASN A 310 18.07 -8.53 30.54
N LEU A 311 18.97 -7.96 29.72
CA LEU A 311 20.25 -8.59 29.42
C LEU A 311 21.10 -8.74 30.68
N HIS A 312 21.16 -7.72 31.53
CA HIS A 312 21.85 -7.78 32.82
C HIS A 312 21.36 -8.98 33.66
N ASN A 313 20.04 -9.11 33.79
CA ASN A 313 19.42 -10.19 34.57
C ASN A 313 19.69 -11.58 33.96
N GLN A 314 19.71 -11.68 32.63
CA GLN A 314 20.04 -12.92 31.93
C GLN A 314 21.50 -13.32 32.12
N VAL A 315 22.42 -12.37 32.01
CA VAL A 315 23.86 -12.61 32.19
C VAL A 315 24.19 -12.91 33.65
N GLN A 316 23.48 -12.29 34.60
CA GLN A 316 23.61 -12.60 36.01
C GLN A 316 23.18 -14.04 36.33
N ASN A 317 22.17 -14.58 35.63
CA ASN A 317 21.69 -15.95 35.77
C ASN A 317 21.98 -16.79 34.51
N LYS A 318 23.21 -16.68 33.98
CA LYS A 318 23.62 -17.14 32.64
C LYS A 318 23.19 -18.58 32.32
N GLU A 319 23.46 -19.53 33.21
CA GLU A 319 23.13 -20.95 33.01
C GLU A 319 21.62 -21.17 32.86
N GLN A 320 20.83 -20.58 33.75
CA GLN A 320 19.37 -20.71 33.73
C GLN A 320 18.77 -20.04 32.49
N SER A 321 19.24 -18.85 32.13
CA SER A 321 18.75 -18.13 30.95
C SER A 321 19.06 -18.87 29.65
N ILE A 322 20.25 -19.49 29.53
CA ILE A 322 20.60 -20.32 28.38
C ILE A 322 19.69 -21.56 28.32
N ALA A 323 19.46 -22.24 29.44
CA ALA A 323 18.57 -23.40 29.49
C ALA A 323 17.12 -23.06 29.07
N GLN A 324 16.61 -21.89 29.47
CA GLN A 324 15.30 -21.40 29.05
C GLN A 324 15.24 -21.08 27.55
N LEU A 325 16.29 -20.47 26.99
CA LEU A 325 16.37 -20.22 25.55
C LEU A 325 16.43 -21.53 24.76
N ASP A 326 17.20 -22.52 25.24
CA ASP A 326 17.27 -23.85 24.63
C ASP A 326 15.92 -24.57 24.61
N ALA A 327 15.16 -24.51 25.71
CA ALA A 327 13.81 -25.07 25.76
C ALA A 327 12.87 -24.42 24.74
N LYS A 328 12.94 -23.09 24.56
CA LYS A 328 12.13 -22.37 23.57
C LYS A 328 12.52 -22.70 22.13
N ILE A 329 13.82 -22.79 21.85
CA ILE A 329 14.34 -23.18 20.53
C ILE A 329 13.87 -24.60 20.19
N GLN A 330 13.93 -25.53 21.14
CA GLN A 330 13.47 -26.90 20.94
C GLN A 330 11.97 -26.95 20.66
N ALA A 331 11.16 -26.24 21.45
CA ALA A 331 9.72 -26.18 21.23
C ALA A 331 9.34 -25.58 19.86
N LEU A 332 10.06 -24.56 19.39
CA LEU A 332 9.82 -23.98 18.06
C LEU A 332 10.24 -24.88 16.90
N LYS A 333 11.23 -25.76 17.09
CA LYS A 333 11.66 -26.75 16.06
C LYS A 333 10.66 -27.90 15.90
N GLU A 334 9.77 -28.09 16.87
CA GLU A 334 8.74 -29.13 16.86
C GLU A 334 7.43 -28.68 16.19
N ILE A 335 7.30 -27.39 15.88
CA ILE A 335 6.21 -26.79 15.09
C ILE A 335 6.59 -26.81 13.62
#